data_AF-A0A835X499-F1
#
_entry.id   AF-A0A835X499-F1
#
_cell.length_a   1.000
_cell.length_b   1.000
_cell.length_c   1.000
_cell.angle_alpha   90.00
_cell.angle_beta   90.00
_cell.angle_gamma   90.00
#
_symmetry.space_group_name_H-M   'P 1'
#
loop_
_entity.id
_entity.type
_entity.pdbx_description
1 polymer ?
#
loop_
_entity_poly.entity_id
_entity_poly.type
_entity_poly.pdbx_seq_one_letter_code
_entity_poly.pdbx_strand_id
1 'polypeptide(L)'
;MTKFIRRLQKIGSTILVSLPKEWVDANKLDKKSEVELETGRDSLSISVTKENRPSKDIIISYPLPKDENIVADITGAYLLGYDIIRIQGKKSIPIEDREKIRNSTRRLVGMEIIDEDASNVNMQFLLDATTLQPDKILKRISALALGMYNDVVSGLISDDKSNLLTLSNRDVEVNRQYFLLVRLIRSTMIDVRLAGALSLENIDILDYRIAANILEIAGDTIAELGNSIANTTLSKNDLKQLHELTKEFAPIAVISIDAFTKNDRTLAIQAIAQHKKHQEKITKFRTLLEKKKQIPIGYLDLIYKFERIAKSWDDVVDLVKPIYSQ
;
A
#
# COMPACT_ATOMS: atom_id res chain seq x y z
N MET A 1 22.02 -10.06 -19.13
CA MET A 1 22.35 -8.69 -19.59
C MET A 1 23.74 -8.68 -20.18
N THR A 2 23.89 -8.16 -21.39
CA THR A 2 25.20 -8.01 -22.04
C THR A 2 25.90 -6.78 -21.46
N LYS A 3 27.15 -6.93 -21.02
CA LYS A 3 27.94 -5.82 -20.44
C LYS A 3 28.87 -5.25 -21.50
N PHE A 4 28.79 -3.95 -21.74
CA PHE A 4 29.67 -3.23 -22.66
C PHE A 4 30.63 -2.34 -21.87
N ILE A 5 31.92 -2.42 -22.17
CA ILE A 5 32.92 -1.49 -21.66
C ILE A 5 33.26 -0.51 -22.78
N ARG A 6 33.24 0.79 -22.47
CA ARG A 6 33.55 1.87 -23.40
C ARG A 6 34.56 2.81 -22.76
N ARG A 7 35.53 3.26 -23.56
CA ARG A 7 36.44 4.31 -23.15
C ARG A 7 35.75 5.66 -23.35
N LEU A 8 35.86 6.53 -22.36
CA LEU A 8 35.38 7.90 -22.42
C LEU A 8 36.29 8.74 -23.31
N GLN A 9 35.69 9.63 -24.12
CA GLN A 9 36.42 10.51 -25.03
C GLN A 9 36.13 11.97 -24.68
N LYS A 10 37.16 12.74 -24.30
CA LYS A 10 37.00 14.16 -23.99
C LYS A 10 36.92 14.98 -25.28
N ILE A 11 35.88 15.81 -25.41
CA ILE A 11 35.74 16.79 -26.50
C ILE A 11 35.38 18.14 -25.87
N GLY A 12 36.31 19.10 -25.93
CA GLY A 12 36.14 20.39 -25.28
C GLY A 12 35.95 20.25 -23.76
N SER A 13 34.85 20.79 -23.24
CA SER A 13 34.45 20.70 -21.83
C SER A 13 33.61 19.46 -21.51
N THR A 14 33.22 18.64 -22.49
CA THR A 14 32.34 17.48 -22.30
C THR A 14 33.05 16.15 -22.54
N ILE A 15 32.41 15.07 -22.11
CA ILE A 15 32.87 13.70 -22.31
C ILE A 15 31.82 12.95 -23.12
N LEU A 16 32.26 12.24 -24.15
CA LEU A 16 31.44 11.36 -24.98
C LEU A 16 31.65 9.89 -24.60
N VAL A 17 30.56 9.14 -24.66
CA VAL A 17 30.53 7.68 -24.58
C VAL A 17 29.70 7.13 -25.73
N SER A 18 30.23 6.14 -26.46
CA SER A 18 29.51 5.53 -27.58
C SER A 18 28.48 4.52 -27.09
N LEU A 19 27.22 4.68 -27.50
CA LEU A 19 26.14 3.75 -27.19
C LEU A 19 26.35 2.38 -27.87
N PRO A 20 25.87 1.27 -27.30
CA PRO A 20 25.89 -0.04 -27.95
C PRO A 20 25.08 0.00 -29.26
N LYS A 21 25.70 -0.40 -30.38
CA LYS A 21 25.06 -0.42 -31.70
C LYS A 21 23.75 -1.21 -31.70
N GLU A 22 23.74 -2.38 -31.06
CA GLU A 22 22.54 -3.23 -30.92
C GLU A 22 21.38 -2.49 -30.25
N TRP A 23 21.65 -1.65 -29.25
CA TRP A 23 20.63 -0.87 -28.56
C TRP A 23 20.10 0.29 -29.42
N VAL A 24 21.01 0.96 -30.15
CA VAL A 24 20.66 2.02 -31.12
C VAL A 24 19.75 1.48 -32.22
N ASP A 25 20.14 0.35 -32.81
CA ASP A 25 19.39 -0.30 -33.90
C ASP A 25 18.03 -0.80 -33.40
N ALA A 26 17.97 -1.44 -32.23
CA ALA A 26 16.74 -1.95 -31.63
C ALA A 26 15.72 -0.84 -31.32
N ASN A 27 16.20 0.36 -30.97
CA ASN A 27 15.36 1.52 -30.67
C ASN A 27 15.19 2.47 -31.87
N LYS A 28 15.71 2.11 -33.06
CA LYS A 28 15.64 2.90 -34.30
C LYS A 28 16.15 4.34 -34.12
N LEU A 29 17.20 4.51 -33.31
CA LEU A 29 17.78 5.81 -33.05
C LEU A 29 18.72 6.22 -34.19
N ASP A 30 18.67 7.49 -34.54
CA ASP A 30 19.56 8.11 -35.52
C ASP A 30 20.28 9.34 -34.92
N LYS A 31 21.05 10.04 -35.77
CA LYS A 31 21.86 11.20 -35.33
C LYS A 31 21.03 12.40 -34.86
N LYS A 32 19.73 12.43 -35.16
CA LYS A 32 18.81 13.51 -34.77
C LYS A 32 17.95 13.12 -33.57
N SER A 33 18.02 11.86 -33.15
CA SER A 33 17.24 11.35 -32.03
C SER A 33 17.78 11.90 -30.72
N GLU A 34 16.89 12.39 -29.87
CA GLU A 34 17.21 12.78 -28.51
C GLU A 34 17.04 11.59 -27.57
N VAL A 35 17.86 11.55 -26.52
CA VAL A 35 17.80 10.55 -25.45
C VAL A 35 17.76 11.28 -24.12
N GLU A 36 17.05 10.70 -23.17
CA GLU A 36 16.98 11.18 -21.80
C GLU A 36 18.15 10.61 -21.00
N LEU A 37 18.81 11.47 -20.23
CA LEU A 37 19.91 11.12 -19.34
C LEU A 37 19.47 11.35 -17.90
N GLU A 38 19.43 10.29 -17.11
CA GLU A 38 19.17 10.35 -15.68
C GLU A 38 20.47 10.06 -14.92
N THR A 39 20.84 10.96 -14.01
CA THR A 39 22.03 10.82 -13.17
C THR A 39 21.63 10.30 -11.79
N GLY A 40 22.12 9.11 -11.45
CA GLY A 40 22.15 8.60 -10.08
C GLY A 40 23.44 8.98 -9.37
N ARG A 41 23.63 8.49 -8.13
CA ARG A 41 24.81 8.79 -7.30
C ARG A 41 26.12 8.28 -7.93
N ASP A 42 26.10 7.06 -8.47
CA ASP A 42 27.25 6.39 -9.10
C ASP A 42 26.88 5.77 -10.47
N SER A 43 25.76 6.22 -11.05
CA SER A 43 25.21 5.65 -12.28
C SER A 43 24.67 6.72 -13.21
N LEU A 44 24.69 6.41 -14.51
CA LEU A 44 24.04 7.19 -15.55
C LEU A 44 23.13 6.24 -16.34
N SER A 45 21.82 6.49 -16.32
CA SER A 45 20.84 5.79 -17.17
C SER A 45 20.58 6.60 -18.43
N ILE A 46 20.52 5.90 -19.57
CA ILE A 46 20.17 6.49 -20.86
C ILE A 46 18.90 5.80 -21.33
N SER A 47 17.86 6.58 -21.61
CA SER A 47 16.59 6.07 -22.09
C SER A 47 16.14 6.81 -23.35
N VAL A 48 15.29 6.19 -24.16
CA VAL A 48 14.70 6.87 -25.32
C VAL A 48 13.58 7.77 -24.82
N THR A 49 13.58 9.03 -25.26
CA THR A 49 12.49 9.96 -25.00
C THR A 49 11.21 9.43 -25.66
N LYS A 50 10.43 8.64 -24.92
CA LYS A 50 9.05 8.33 -25.31
C LYS A 50 8.20 9.39 -24.64
N GLU A 51 7.66 10.31 -25.44
CA GLU A 51 6.77 11.40 -25.01
C GLU A 51 5.61 10.90 -24.13
N ASN A 52 5.25 9.62 -24.22
CA ASN A 52 4.31 8.97 -23.31
C ASN A 52 4.81 7.57 -22.95
N ARG A 53 4.63 7.18 -21.68
CA ARG A 53 4.56 5.75 -21.31
C ARG A 53 3.47 5.13 -22.20
N PRO A 54 3.78 4.15 -23.08
CA PRO A 54 2.73 3.52 -23.86
C PRO A 54 1.72 2.93 -22.88
N SER A 55 0.47 3.39 -22.97
CA SER A 55 -0.63 2.94 -22.12
C SER A 55 -0.67 1.42 -22.13
N LYS A 56 -0.54 0.80 -20.96
CA LYS A 56 -0.51 -0.65 -20.87
C LYS A 56 -1.95 -1.17 -20.95
N ASP A 57 -2.30 -1.88 -22.01
CA ASP A 57 -3.65 -2.38 -22.24
C ASP A 57 -3.74 -3.91 -22.09
N ILE A 58 -4.92 -4.38 -21.69
CA ILE A 58 -5.24 -5.81 -21.63
C ILE A 58 -6.67 -6.06 -22.06
N ILE A 59 -6.88 -7.17 -22.76
CA ILE A 59 -8.20 -7.69 -23.13
C ILE A 59 -8.47 -8.96 -22.32
N ILE A 60 -9.53 -8.93 -21.53
CA ILE A 60 -10.09 -10.08 -20.82
C ILE A 60 -11.24 -10.62 -21.67
N SER A 61 -11.07 -11.82 -22.23
CA SER A 61 -12.11 -12.46 -23.04
C SER A 61 -13.19 -13.08 -22.16
N TYR A 62 -14.46 -12.84 -22.47
CA TYR A 62 -15.62 -13.33 -21.71
C TYR A 62 -16.53 -14.22 -22.61
N PRO A 63 -17.13 -15.33 -22.10
CA PRO A 63 -17.12 -15.80 -20.72
C PRO A 63 -15.76 -16.34 -20.29
N LEU A 64 -15.48 -16.22 -18.99
CA LEU A 64 -14.28 -16.75 -18.37
C LEU A 64 -14.33 -18.29 -18.28
N PRO A 65 -13.17 -18.95 -18.14
CA PRO A 65 -13.09 -20.34 -17.69
C PRO A 65 -13.87 -20.55 -16.38
N LYS A 66 -14.36 -21.77 -16.15
CA LYS A 66 -15.25 -22.09 -15.03
C LYS A 66 -14.65 -21.80 -13.64
N ASP A 67 -13.33 -21.91 -13.52
CA ASP A 67 -12.61 -21.71 -12.26
C ASP A 67 -12.02 -20.29 -12.13
N GLU A 68 -12.28 -19.41 -13.10
CA GLU A 68 -11.79 -18.04 -13.12
C GLU A 68 -12.84 -17.04 -12.62
N ASN A 69 -12.38 -15.89 -12.14
CA ASN A 69 -13.22 -14.85 -11.55
C ASN A 69 -12.92 -13.48 -12.17
N ILE A 70 -13.95 -12.84 -12.74
CA ILE A 70 -13.81 -11.53 -13.38
C ILE A 70 -13.30 -10.45 -12.42
N VAL A 71 -13.66 -10.52 -11.14
CA VAL A 71 -13.17 -9.61 -10.10
C VAL A 71 -11.66 -9.80 -9.90
N ALA A 72 -11.17 -11.05 -9.92
CA ALA A 72 -9.77 -11.37 -9.75
C ALA A 72 -8.94 -10.91 -10.96
N ASP A 73 -9.45 -11.10 -12.19
CA ASP A 73 -8.80 -10.63 -13.42
C ASP A 73 -8.68 -9.12 -13.46
N ILE A 74 -9.76 -8.39 -13.14
CA ILE A 74 -9.76 -6.92 -13.08
C ILE A 74 -8.77 -6.44 -12.01
N THR A 75 -8.82 -7.01 -10.82
CA THR A 75 -7.94 -6.63 -9.71
C THR A 75 -6.49 -6.94 -10.06
N GLY A 76 -6.19 -8.12 -10.62
CA GLY A 76 -4.86 -8.52 -11.05
C GLY A 76 -4.30 -7.60 -12.12
N ALA A 77 -5.09 -7.28 -13.14
CA ALA A 77 -4.72 -6.31 -14.18
C ALA A 77 -4.46 -4.92 -13.58
N TYR A 78 -5.31 -4.45 -12.67
CA TYR A 78 -5.10 -3.18 -11.99
C TYR A 78 -3.80 -3.16 -11.18
N LEU A 79 -3.51 -4.20 -10.40
CA LEU A 79 -2.29 -4.30 -9.59
C LEU A 79 -1.02 -4.46 -10.45
N LEU A 80 -1.15 -4.96 -11.68
CA LEU A 80 -0.08 -5.04 -12.67
C LEU A 80 0.16 -3.74 -13.45
N GLY A 81 -0.56 -2.68 -13.11
CA GLY A 81 -0.39 -1.36 -13.72
C GLY A 81 -0.94 -1.25 -15.14
N TYR A 82 -1.94 -2.08 -15.52
CA TYR A 82 -2.65 -1.89 -16.79
C TYR A 82 -3.51 -0.63 -16.72
N ASP A 83 -3.30 0.30 -17.63
CA ASP A 83 -4.00 1.59 -17.72
C ASP A 83 -5.34 1.46 -18.43
N ILE A 84 -5.49 0.47 -19.32
CA ILE A 84 -6.75 0.14 -19.98
C ILE A 84 -7.06 -1.34 -19.77
N ILE A 85 -8.24 -1.64 -19.22
CA ILE A 85 -8.72 -3.00 -19.04
C ILE A 85 -10.02 -3.14 -19.86
N ARG A 86 -10.01 -4.01 -20.86
CA ARG A 86 -11.16 -4.26 -21.74
C ARG A 86 -11.73 -5.63 -21.47
N ILE A 87 -12.99 -5.73 -21.11
CA ILE A 87 -13.71 -6.99 -21.02
C ILE A 87 -14.49 -7.14 -22.32
N GLN A 88 -14.20 -8.20 -23.08
CA GLN A 88 -14.79 -8.44 -24.39
C GLN A 88 -15.58 -9.75 -24.40
N GLY A 89 -16.90 -9.63 -24.41
CA GLY A 89 -17.82 -10.76 -24.45
C GLY A 89 -18.03 -11.29 -25.87
N LYS A 90 -17.92 -12.61 -26.04
CA LYS A 90 -18.41 -13.30 -27.24
C LYS A 90 -19.93 -13.19 -27.40
N LYS A 91 -20.63 -12.95 -26.29
CA LYS A 91 -22.07 -12.74 -26.15
C LYS A 91 -22.31 -11.67 -25.07
N SER A 92 -23.57 -11.31 -24.85
CA SER A 92 -23.93 -10.38 -23.78
C SER A 92 -23.49 -10.88 -22.41
N ILE A 93 -22.91 -9.98 -21.61
CA ILE A 93 -22.48 -10.24 -20.23
C ILE A 93 -23.72 -10.22 -19.32
N PRO A 94 -23.95 -11.25 -18.50
CA PRO A 94 -25.04 -11.29 -17.53
C PRO A 94 -25.05 -10.05 -16.61
N ILE A 95 -26.24 -9.61 -16.20
CA ILE A 95 -26.41 -8.44 -15.33
C ILE A 95 -25.62 -8.60 -14.02
N GLU A 96 -25.64 -9.78 -13.42
CA GLU A 96 -24.91 -10.08 -12.19
C GLU A 96 -23.40 -9.82 -12.32
N ASP A 97 -22.80 -10.26 -13.44
CA ASP A 97 -21.37 -10.07 -13.68
C ASP A 97 -21.04 -8.62 -14.04
N ARG A 98 -21.94 -7.90 -14.73
CA ARG A 98 -21.80 -6.45 -14.92
C ARG A 98 -21.79 -5.69 -13.60
N GLU A 99 -22.64 -6.07 -12.65
CA GLU A 99 -22.60 -5.49 -11.29
C GLU A 99 -21.30 -5.83 -10.56
N LYS A 100 -20.76 -7.05 -10.70
CA LYS A 100 -19.44 -7.40 -10.15
C LYS A 100 -18.33 -6.54 -10.76
N ILE A 101 -18.37 -6.29 -12.07
CA ILE A 101 -17.40 -5.42 -12.78
C ILE A 101 -17.49 -3.97 -12.24
N ARG A 102 -18.70 -3.41 -12.13
CA ARG A 102 -18.94 -2.07 -11.58
C ARG A 102 -18.45 -1.94 -10.14
N ASN A 103 -18.78 -2.92 -9.29
CA ASN A 103 -18.35 -2.94 -7.90
C ASN A 103 -16.83 -3.11 -7.75
N SER A 104 -16.19 -3.88 -8.62
CA SER A 104 -14.73 -4.00 -8.67
C SER A 104 -14.10 -2.66 -9.03
N THR A 105 -14.61 -1.98 -10.06
CA THR A 105 -14.13 -0.67 -10.50
C THR A 105 -14.18 0.35 -9.36
N ARG A 106 -15.29 0.44 -8.61
CA ARG A 106 -15.44 1.35 -7.45
C ARG A 106 -14.37 1.14 -6.37
N ARG A 107 -13.87 -0.09 -6.22
CA ARG A 107 -12.81 -0.46 -5.26
C ARG A 107 -11.39 -0.14 -5.75
N LEU A 108 -11.22 0.32 -6.98
CA LEU A 108 -9.92 0.58 -7.58
C LEU A 108 -9.78 2.09 -7.83
N VAL A 109 -9.00 2.76 -6.98
CA VAL A 109 -8.86 4.22 -7.05
C VAL A 109 -8.33 4.66 -8.40
N GLY A 110 -9.02 5.60 -9.04
CA GLY A 110 -8.61 6.16 -10.33
C GLY A 110 -8.97 5.29 -11.54
N MET A 111 -9.54 4.11 -11.36
CA MET A 111 -10.08 3.30 -12.45
C MET A 111 -11.55 3.65 -12.68
N GLU A 112 -11.91 4.00 -13.91
CA GLU A 112 -13.28 4.38 -14.29
C GLU A 112 -13.75 3.59 -15.51
N ILE A 113 -15.05 3.28 -15.57
CA ILE A 113 -15.67 2.72 -16.78
C ILE A 113 -15.93 3.87 -17.74
N ILE A 114 -15.27 3.84 -18.90
CA ILE A 114 -15.38 4.89 -19.93
C ILE A 114 -16.48 4.55 -20.94
N ASP A 115 -16.67 3.26 -21.20
CA ASP A 115 -17.64 2.77 -22.17
C ASP A 115 -18.14 1.37 -21.77
N GLU A 116 -19.44 1.15 -21.87
CA GLU A 116 -20.10 -0.10 -21.51
C GLU A 116 -21.28 -0.37 -22.45
N ASP A 117 -21.30 -1.56 -23.07
CA ASP A 117 -22.42 -2.08 -23.84
C ASP A 117 -22.89 -3.44 -23.30
N ALA A 118 -23.80 -4.11 -24.01
CA ALA A 118 -24.37 -5.39 -23.58
C ALA A 118 -23.32 -6.52 -23.46
N SER A 119 -22.20 -6.43 -24.18
CA SER A 119 -21.14 -7.43 -24.35
C SER A 119 -19.74 -6.96 -23.96
N ASN A 120 -19.50 -5.64 -23.88
CA ASN A 120 -18.18 -5.07 -23.67
C ASN A 120 -18.17 -4.08 -22.52
N VAL A 121 -17.06 -4.05 -21.77
CA VAL A 121 -16.79 -3.02 -20.76
C VAL A 121 -15.35 -2.52 -20.92
N ASN A 122 -15.17 -1.22 -21.08
CA ASN A 122 -13.88 -0.56 -21.18
C ASN A 122 -13.62 0.26 -19.93
N MET A 123 -12.59 -0.09 -19.17
CA MET A 123 -12.13 0.65 -18.00
C MET A 123 -10.78 1.32 -18.27
N GLN A 124 -10.59 2.50 -17.70
CA GLN A 124 -9.36 3.27 -17.84
C GLN A 124 -8.90 3.87 -16.50
N PHE A 125 -7.60 3.79 -16.24
CA PHE A 125 -6.93 4.49 -15.15
C PHE A 125 -6.68 5.95 -15.55
N LEU A 126 -7.26 6.89 -14.80
CA LEU A 126 -7.27 8.31 -15.15
C LEU A 126 -6.26 9.16 -14.37
N LEU A 127 -5.60 8.61 -13.36
CA LEU A 127 -4.63 9.35 -12.56
C LEU A 127 -3.26 9.32 -13.24
N ASP A 128 -2.56 10.46 -13.19
CA ASP A 128 -1.16 10.50 -13.57
C ASP A 128 -0.29 9.90 -12.47
N ALA A 129 0.27 8.73 -12.73
CA ALA A 129 1.11 7.99 -11.79
C ALA A 129 2.36 8.78 -11.34
N THR A 130 2.87 9.71 -12.16
CA THR A 130 4.06 10.52 -11.81
C THR A 130 3.76 11.58 -10.75
N THR A 131 2.49 11.96 -10.60
CA THR A 131 2.04 12.94 -9.60
C THR A 131 1.65 12.29 -8.26
N LEU A 132 1.49 10.97 -8.25
CA LEU A 132 1.15 10.23 -7.04
C LEU A 132 2.35 10.15 -6.11
N GLN A 133 2.12 10.35 -4.81
CA GLN A 133 3.18 10.37 -3.81
C GLN A 133 3.00 9.15 -2.88
N PRO A 134 3.86 8.11 -2.97
CA PRO A 134 3.76 6.89 -2.18
C PRO A 134 3.68 7.13 -0.66
N ASP A 135 4.46 8.08 -0.14
CA ASP A 135 4.45 8.52 1.25
C ASP A 135 3.08 9.06 1.68
N LYS A 136 2.44 9.89 0.85
CA LYS A 136 1.10 10.43 1.12
C LYS A 136 0.04 9.34 1.10
N ILE A 137 0.13 8.39 0.17
CA ILE A 137 -0.82 7.27 0.10
C ILE A 137 -0.67 6.39 1.35
N LEU A 138 0.56 6.07 1.77
CA LEU A 138 0.82 5.31 2.98
C LEU A 138 0.34 6.04 4.24
N LYS A 139 0.57 7.35 4.34
CA LYS A 139 0.02 8.18 5.43
C LYS A 139 -1.51 8.13 5.46
N ARG A 140 -2.16 8.16 4.30
CA ARG A 140 -3.61 8.05 4.21
C ARG A 140 -4.11 6.68 4.68
N ILE A 141 -3.46 5.57 4.27
CA ILE A 141 -3.75 4.22 4.77
C ILE A 141 -3.70 4.20 6.30
N SER A 142 -2.59 4.67 6.89
CA SER A 142 -2.44 4.71 8.34
C SER A 142 -3.46 5.61 9.03
N ALA A 143 -3.78 6.79 8.46
CA ALA A 143 -4.71 7.72 9.07
C ALA A 143 -6.15 7.15 9.10
N LEU A 144 -6.55 6.45 8.04
CA LEU A 144 -7.84 5.75 7.99
C LEU A 144 -7.91 4.64 9.05
N ALA A 145 -6.88 3.79 9.11
CA ALA A 145 -6.79 2.72 10.09
C ALA A 145 -6.77 3.27 11.53
N LEU A 146 -6.00 4.33 11.81
CA LEU A 146 -5.99 4.97 13.14
C LEU A 146 -7.32 5.66 13.48
N GLY A 147 -8.02 6.20 12.49
CA GLY A 147 -9.38 6.69 12.67
C GLY A 147 -10.32 5.57 13.13
N MET A 148 -10.23 4.38 12.53
CA MET A 148 -10.98 3.20 12.97
C MET A 148 -10.54 2.73 14.37
N TYR A 149 -9.24 2.74 14.66
CA TYR A 149 -8.70 2.38 15.97
C TYR A 149 -9.24 3.28 17.08
N ASN A 150 -9.28 4.60 16.84
CA ASN A 150 -9.79 5.56 17.82
C ASN A 150 -11.28 5.34 18.12
N ASP A 151 -12.06 4.90 17.13
CA ASP A 151 -13.47 4.55 17.34
C ASP A 151 -13.60 3.28 18.18
N VAL A 152 -12.75 2.27 17.94
CA VAL A 152 -12.65 1.06 18.75
C VAL A 152 -12.31 1.41 20.20
N VAL A 153 -11.29 2.25 20.44
CA VAL A 153 -10.90 2.69 21.78
C VAL A 153 -12.05 3.45 22.45
N SER A 154 -12.69 4.39 21.75
CA SER A 154 -13.83 5.15 22.28
C SER A 154 -15.02 4.23 22.59
N GLY A 155 -15.25 3.21 21.76
CA GLY A 155 -16.29 2.20 21.92
C GLY A 155 -16.12 1.30 23.15
N LEU A 156 -14.93 1.25 23.76
CA LEU A 156 -14.72 0.53 25.03
C LEU A 156 -15.46 1.21 26.19
N ILE A 157 -15.57 2.54 26.17
CA ILE A 157 -16.19 3.33 27.25
C ILE A 157 -17.56 3.90 26.88
N SER A 158 -17.94 3.83 25.60
CA SER A 158 -19.24 4.26 25.10
C SER A 158 -20.36 3.25 25.44
N ASP A 159 -21.52 3.77 25.80
CA ASP A 159 -22.74 2.95 25.91
C ASP A 159 -23.33 2.63 24.53
N ASP A 160 -23.17 3.52 23.55
CA ASP A 160 -23.54 3.27 22.14
C ASP A 160 -22.35 2.73 21.36
N LYS A 161 -22.51 1.52 20.82
CA LYS A 161 -21.50 0.79 20.03
C LYS A 161 -21.89 0.64 18.55
N SER A 162 -22.95 1.31 18.10
CA SER A 162 -23.45 1.23 16.72
C SER A 162 -22.37 1.54 15.66
N ASN A 163 -21.53 2.55 15.93
CA ASN A 163 -20.42 2.93 15.05
C ASN A 163 -19.43 1.78 14.78
N LEU A 164 -19.20 0.89 15.75
CA LEU A 164 -18.24 -0.22 15.62
C LEU A 164 -18.67 -1.22 14.54
N LEU A 165 -19.98 -1.40 14.34
CA LEU A 165 -20.53 -2.31 13.32
C LEU A 165 -20.31 -1.80 11.89
N THR A 166 -19.99 -0.51 11.73
CA THR A 166 -19.76 0.11 10.42
C THR A 166 -18.29 0.07 9.99
N LEU A 167 -17.38 -0.37 10.86
CA LEU A 167 -15.94 -0.34 10.59
C LEU A 167 -15.53 -1.19 9.39
N SER A 168 -16.23 -2.31 9.12
CA SER A 168 -15.97 -3.10 7.90
C SER A 168 -16.20 -2.32 6.61
N ASN A 169 -17.17 -1.39 6.59
CA ASN A 169 -17.39 -0.54 5.42
C ASN A 169 -16.30 0.52 5.28
N ARG A 170 -15.72 0.97 6.39
CA ARG A 170 -14.60 1.93 6.39
C ARG A 170 -13.28 1.29 6.00
N ASP A 171 -13.09 0.03 6.37
CA ASP A 171 -11.93 -0.76 5.96
C ASP A 171 -11.83 -0.91 4.43
N VAL A 172 -12.96 -0.90 3.71
CA VAL A 172 -12.97 -0.82 2.24
C VAL A 172 -12.15 0.37 1.73
N GLU A 173 -12.15 1.51 2.41
CA GLU A 173 -11.33 2.67 2.02
C GLU A 173 -9.83 2.44 2.30
N VAL A 174 -9.47 1.71 3.35
CA VAL A 174 -8.08 1.26 3.61
C VAL A 174 -7.60 0.39 2.45
N ASN A 175 -8.40 -0.60 2.06
CA ASN A 175 -8.13 -1.52 0.95
C ASN A 175 -7.98 -0.81 -0.40
N ARG A 176 -8.81 0.20 -0.66
CA ARG A 176 -8.73 1.05 -1.86
C ARG A 176 -7.38 1.76 -1.97
N GLN A 177 -6.93 2.38 -0.88
CA GLN A 177 -5.63 3.06 -0.84
C GLN A 177 -4.47 2.07 -0.92
N TYR A 178 -4.58 0.92 -0.26
CA TYR A 178 -3.62 -0.17 -0.37
C TYR A 178 -3.43 -0.63 -1.82
N PHE A 179 -4.51 -0.92 -2.56
CA PHE A 179 -4.41 -1.33 -3.96
C PHE A 179 -3.79 -0.26 -4.84
N LEU A 180 -4.10 1.04 -4.62
CA LEU A 180 -3.46 2.13 -5.33
C LEU A 180 -1.94 2.15 -5.10
N LEU A 181 -1.51 2.01 -3.85
CA LEU A 181 -0.09 1.97 -3.51
C LEU A 181 0.60 0.75 -4.14
N VAL A 182 -0.01 -0.43 -4.07
CA VAL A 182 0.54 -1.65 -4.70
C VAL A 182 0.65 -1.49 -6.22
N ARG A 183 -0.37 -0.93 -6.89
CA ARG A 183 -0.30 -0.63 -8.32
C ARG A 183 0.87 0.29 -8.64
N LEU A 184 1.04 1.36 -7.88
CA LEU A 184 2.10 2.34 -8.07
C LEU A 184 3.47 1.71 -7.92
N ILE A 185 3.71 1.04 -6.80
CA ILE A 185 4.98 0.38 -6.46
C ILE A 185 5.32 -0.73 -7.47
N ARG A 186 4.36 -1.58 -7.86
CA ARG A 186 4.61 -2.61 -8.90
C ARG A 186 4.89 -1.99 -10.27
N SER A 187 4.30 -0.83 -10.58
CA SER A 187 4.60 -0.12 -11.83
C SER A 187 6.03 0.43 -11.84
N THR A 188 6.54 0.92 -10.69
CA THR A 188 7.93 1.41 -10.56
C THR A 188 8.98 0.31 -10.76
N MET A 189 8.66 -0.95 -10.42
CA MET A 189 9.55 -2.09 -10.68
C MET A 189 9.73 -2.39 -12.18
N ILE A 190 8.76 -1.99 -13.01
CA ILE A 190 8.76 -2.24 -14.46
C ILE A 190 9.26 -1.01 -15.22
N ASP A 191 8.86 0.19 -14.79
CA ASP A 191 9.25 1.47 -15.41
C ASP A 191 10.22 2.25 -14.51
N VAL A 192 11.51 2.18 -14.86
CA VAL A 192 12.59 2.86 -14.13
C VAL A 192 12.40 4.38 -14.10
N ARG A 193 11.81 4.98 -15.14
CA ARG A 193 11.55 6.43 -15.19
C ARG A 193 10.50 6.84 -14.16
N LEU A 194 9.50 5.99 -13.94
CA LEU A 194 8.52 6.21 -12.88
C LEU A 194 9.17 6.10 -11.50
N ALA A 195 10.07 5.14 -11.29
CA ALA A 195 10.83 5.05 -10.04
C ALA A 195 11.68 6.32 -9.81
N GLY A 196 12.33 6.84 -10.86
CA GLY A 196 13.08 8.10 -10.84
C GLY A 196 12.20 9.31 -10.52
N ALA A 197 11.06 9.45 -11.20
CA ALA A 197 10.10 10.53 -10.96
C ALA A 197 9.57 10.56 -9.52
N LEU A 198 9.43 9.38 -8.90
CA LEU A 198 8.99 9.22 -7.51
C LEU A 198 10.14 9.22 -6.50
N SER A 199 11.39 9.34 -6.97
CA SER A 199 12.61 9.28 -6.14
C SER A 199 12.68 8.03 -5.25
N LEU A 200 12.31 6.87 -5.79
CA LEU A 200 12.32 5.60 -5.07
C LEU A 200 13.52 4.73 -5.47
N GLU A 201 14.26 4.24 -4.48
CA GLU A 201 15.23 3.16 -4.68
C GLU A 201 14.54 1.79 -4.68
N ASN A 202 15.20 0.76 -5.20
CA ASN A 202 14.68 -0.61 -5.21
C ASN A 202 14.28 -1.12 -3.82
N ILE A 203 15.03 -0.73 -2.79
CA ILE A 203 14.72 -1.10 -1.42
C ILE A 203 13.47 -0.36 -0.91
N ASP A 204 13.29 0.91 -1.27
CA ASP A 204 12.10 1.68 -0.90
C ASP A 204 10.83 1.05 -1.48
N ILE A 205 10.90 0.59 -2.74
CA ILE A 205 9.81 -0.12 -3.41
C ILE A 205 9.37 -1.35 -2.59
N LEU A 206 10.33 -2.15 -2.11
CA LEU A 206 10.03 -3.33 -1.29
C LEU A 206 9.45 -2.93 0.08
N ASP A 207 10.05 -1.94 0.73
CA ASP A 207 9.63 -1.50 2.06
C ASP A 207 8.24 -0.87 2.04
N TYR A 208 7.91 -0.04 1.03
CA TYR A 208 6.55 0.47 0.83
C TYR A 208 5.54 -0.65 0.60
N ARG A 209 5.91 -1.70 -0.16
CA ARG A 209 5.03 -2.84 -0.39
C ARG A 209 4.71 -3.58 0.91
N ILE A 210 5.71 -3.79 1.76
CA ILE A 210 5.60 -4.46 3.05
C ILE A 210 4.80 -3.58 4.03
N ALA A 211 5.17 -2.32 4.19
CA ALA A 211 4.49 -1.38 5.08
C ALA A 211 2.99 -1.25 4.73
N ALA A 212 2.66 -1.13 3.45
CA ALA A 212 1.27 -1.07 3.00
C ALA A 212 0.48 -2.33 3.37
N ASN A 213 1.09 -3.51 3.21
CA ASN A 213 0.46 -4.79 3.56
C ASN A 213 0.25 -4.92 5.07
N ILE A 214 1.23 -4.51 5.87
CA ILE A 214 1.13 -4.54 7.34
C ILE A 214 -0.03 -3.65 7.82
N LEU A 215 -0.17 -2.45 7.25
CA LEU A 215 -1.25 -1.52 7.62
C LEU A 215 -2.63 -1.96 7.14
N GLU A 216 -2.72 -2.63 5.99
CA GLU A 216 -3.99 -3.22 5.52
C GLU A 216 -4.45 -4.35 6.44
N ILE A 217 -3.56 -5.27 6.80
CA ILE A 217 -3.84 -6.30 7.81
C ILE A 217 -4.25 -5.67 9.15
N ALA A 218 -3.65 -4.53 9.52
CA ALA A 218 -4.05 -3.81 10.72
C ALA A 218 -5.49 -3.26 10.61
N GLY A 219 -5.89 -2.72 9.46
CA GLY A 219 -7.26 -2.29 9.15
C GLY A 219 -8.28 -3.41 9.36
N ASP A 220 -8.04 -4.56 8.75
CA ASP A 220 -8.85 -5.78 8.92
C ASP A 220 -8.97 -6.16 10.40
N THR A 221 -7.83 -6.21 11.10
CA THR A 221 -7.78 -6.58 12.52
C THR A 221 -8.58 -5.59 13.39
N ILE A 222 -8.55 -4.29 13.06
CA ILE A 222 -9.32 -3.26 13.75
C ILE A 222 -10.82 -3.43 13.50
N ALA A 223 -11.23 -3.75 12.26
CA ALA A 223 -12.63 -4.02 11.95
C ALA A 223 -13.16 -5.27 12.70
N GLU A 224 -12.38 -6.35 12.75
CA GLU A 224 -12.67 -7.54 13.55
C GLU A 224 -12.76 -7.23 15.06
N LEU A 225 -11.84 -6.39 15.55
CA LEU A 225 -11.81 -5.95 16.94
C LEU A 225 -13.07 -5.12 17.29
N GLY A 226 -13.51 -4.23 16.41
CA GLY A 226 -14.76 -3.49 16.58
C GLY A 226 -15.97 -4.40 16.76
N ASN A 227 -16.11 -5.41 15.89
CA ASN A 227 -17.17 -6.43 16.02
C ASN A 227 -17.06 -7.23 17.33
N SER A 228 -15.84 -7.52 17.77
CA SER A 228 -15.58 -8.25 19.02
C SER A 228 -16.01 -7.44 20.25
N ILE A 229 -15.75 -6.12 20.24
CA ILE A 229 -16.14 -5.20 21.33
C ILE A 229 -17.65 -4.92 21.32
N ALA A 230 -18.27 -4.84 20.13
CA ALA A 230 -19.71 -4.64 20.00
C ALA A 230 -20.50 -5.79 20.66
N ASN A 231 -20.03 -7.02 20.50
CA ASN A 231 -20.68 -8.24 20.98
C ASN A 231 -20.09 -8.80 22.29
N THR A 232 -19.25 -8.02 22.99
CA THR A 232 -18.55 -8.50 24.19
C THR A 232 -19.47 -8.61 25.41
N THR A 233 -19.21 -9.61 26.25
CA THR A 233 -19.87 -9.82 27.55
C THR A 233 -19.03 -9.30 28.73
N LEU A 234 -17.90 -8.65 28.46
CA LEU A 234 -17.02 -8.10 29.49
C LEU A 234 -17.71 -7.00 30.32
N SER A 235 -17.31 -6.91 31.59
CA SER A 235 -17.85 -5.88 32.47
C SER A 235 -17.41 -4.47 32.05
N LYS A 236 -18.18 -3.44 32.40
CA LYS A 236 -17.78 -2.04 32.17
C LYS A 236 -16.42 -1.71 32.82
N ASN A 237 -16.07 -2.37 33.93
CA ASN A 237 -14.78 -2.16 34.58
C ASN A 237 -13.61 -2.74 33.76
N ASP A 238 -13.80 -3.92 33.17
CA ASP A 238 -12.80 -4.55 32.30
C ASP A 238 -12.56 -3.71 31.04
N LEU A 239 -13.64 -3.23 30.41
CA LEU A 239 -13.52 -2.36 29.24
C LEU A 239 -12.84 -1.03 29.55
N LYS A 240 -13.08 -0.44 30.73
CA LYS A 240 -12.34 0.75 31.19
C LYS A 240 -10.86 0.48 31.37
N GLN A 241 -10.48 -0.69 31.89
CA GLN A 241 -9.07 -1.07 32.02
C GLN A 241 -8.41 -1.23 30.63
N LEU A 242 -9.12 -1.83 29.67
CA LEU A 242 -8.65 -1.90 28.27
C LEU A 242 -8.46 -0.52 27.67
N HIS A 243 -9.42 0.39 27.87
CA HIS A 243 -9.32 1.76 27.36
C HIS A 243 -8.07 2.48 27.87
N GLU A 244 -7.82 2.39 29.18
CA GLU A 244 -6.62 3.00 29.77
C GLU A 244 -5.32 2.41 29.24
N LEU A 245 -5.33 1.12 28.89
CA LEU A 245 -4.18 0.43 28.34
C LEU A 245 -3.88 0.86 26.90
N THR A 246 -4.92 1.13 26.10
CA THR A 246 -4.80 1.25 24.63
C THR A 246 -4.81 2.70 24.12
N LYS A 247 -5.37 3.65 24.88
CA LYS A 247 -5.53 5.06 24.46
C LYS A 247 -4.24 5.78 24.06
N GLU A 248 -3.09 5.35 24.55
CA GLU A 248 -1.79 5.99 24.28
C GLU A 248 -1.14 5.51 22.97
N PHE A 249 -1.71 4.52 22.27
CA PHE A 249 -1.09 3.92 21.09
C PHE A 249 -1.09 4.84 19.86
N ALA A 250 -2.21 5.52 19.57
CA ALA A 250 -2.37 6.26 18.33
C ALA A 250 -1.28 7.32 18.07
N PRO A 251 -0.82 8.10 19.07
CA PRO A 251 0.33 8.99 18.88
C PRO A 251 1.64 8.28 18.49
N ILE A 252 1.91 7.10 19.05
CA ILE A 252 3.10 6.29 18.73
C ILE A 252 3.06 5.84 17.27
N ALA A 253 1.88 5.42 16.81
CA ALA A 253 1.64 5.02 15.43
C ALA A 253 1.86 6.17 14.44
N VAL A 254 1.47 7.41 14.77
CA VAL A 254 1.75 8.58 13.93
C VAL A 254 3.26 8.83 13.79
N ILE A 255 4.01 8.76 14.90
CA ILE A 255 5.47 8.91 14.87
C ILE A 255 6.11 7.81 14.02
N SER A 256 5.58 6.58 14.10
CA SER A 256 6.07 5.42 13.34
C SER A 256 6.00 5.65 11.82
N ILE A 257 4.87 6.17 11.33
CA ILE A 257 4.69 6.47 9.91
C ILE A 257 5.54 7.66 9.48
N ASP A 258 5.65 8.68 10.32
CA ASP A 258 6.49 9.83 10.01
C ASP A 258 7.97 9.47 9.95
N ALA A 259 8.43 8.57 10.84
CA ALA A 259 9.78 8.02 10.80
C ALA A 259 10.06 7.29 9.48
N PHE A 260 9.13 6.41 9.05
CA PHE A 260 9.23 5.67 7.79
C PHE A 260 9.24 6.59 6.57
N THR A 261 8.22 7.42 6.43
CA THR A 261 8.02 8.24 5.22
C THR A 261 9.07 9.33 5.03
N LYS A 262 9.67 9.83 6.11
CA LYS A 262 10.75 10.83 6.07
C LYS A 262 12.13 10.20 6.10
N ASN A 263 12.23 8.87 6.24
CA ASN A 263 13.46 8.14 6.53
C ASN A 263 14.23 8.77 7.72
N ASP A 264 13.51 9.16 8.77
CA ASP A 264 14.05 9.87 9.93
C ASP A 264 14.38 8.88 11.05
N ARG A 265 15.69 8.63 11.22
CA ARG A 265 16.18 7.69 12.23
C ARG A 265 15.93 8.14 13.66
N THR A 266 15.90 9.45 13.92
CA THR A 266 15.64 9.99 15.26
C THR A 266 14.21 9.69 15.67
N LEU A 267 13.26 9.93 14.76
CA LEU A 267 11.85 9.56 14.96
C LEU A 267 11.68 8.04 15.11
N ALA A 268 12.44 7.24 14.35
CA ALA A 268 12.39 5.78 14.48
C ALA A 268 12.84 5.31 15.87
N ILE A 269 13.97 5.81 16.38
CA ILE A 269 14.45 5.49 17.73
C ILE A 269 13.42 5.90 18.80
N GLN A 270 12.80 7.07 18.61
CA GLN A 270 11.74 7.53 19.50
C GLN A 270 10.53 6.58 19.47
N ALA A 271 10.06 6.18 18.29
CA ALA A 271 8.94 5.26 18.14
C ALA A 271 9.23 3.89 18.76
N ILE A 272 10.40 3.31 18.50
CA ILE A 272 10.82 2.02 19.10
C ILE A 272 10.80 2.09 20.63
N ALA A 273 11.34 3.16 21.21
CA ALA A 273 11.33 3.34 22.67
C ALA A 273 9.91 3.45 23.23
N GLN A 274 9.00 4.11 22.51
CA GLN A 274 7.60 4.26 22.90
C GLN A 274 6.81 2.94 22.75
N HIS A 275 7.00 2.21 21.66
CA HIS A 275 6.41 0.87 21.45
C HIS A 275 6.85 -0.10 22.55
N LYS A 276 8.15 -0.14 22.87
CA LYS A 276 8.67 -0.96 23.97
C LYS A 276 7.99 -0.62 25.30
N LYS A 277 7.88 0.67 25.64
CA LYS A 277 7.19 1.11 26.86
C LYS A 277 5.72 0.70 26.87
N HIS A 278 5.04 0.79 25.72
CA HIS A 278 3.65 0.37 25.58
C HIS A 278 3.49 -1.15 25.75
N GLN A 279 4.36 -1.94 25.11
CA GLN A 279 4.38 -3.40 25.23
C GLN A 279 4.67 -3.86 26.67
N GLU A 280 5.58 -3.18 27.38
CA GLU A 280 5.83 -3.45 28.81
C GLU A 280 4.60 -3.20 29.68
N LYS A 281 3.79 -2.17 29.38
CA LYS A 281 2.52 -1.92 30.07
C LYS A 281 1.52 -3.05 29.82
N ILE A 282 1.36 -3.48 28.56
CA ILE A 282 0.46 -4.59 28.21
C ILE A 282 0.92 -5.90 28.87
N THR A 283 2.21 -6.20 28.81
CA THR A 283 2.78 -7.40 29.43
C THR A 283 2.52 -7.44 30.93
N LYS A 284 2.78 -6.34 31.65
CA LYS A 284 2.47 -6.22 33.09
C LYS A 284 0.98 -6.42 33.37
N PHE A 285 0.12 -5.84 32.55
CA PHE A 285 -1.32 -5.97 32.68
C PHE A 285 -1.78 -7.42 32.47
N ARG A 286 -1.25 -8.11 31.45
CA ARG A 286 -1.51 -9.52 31.17
C ARG A 286 -1.09 -10.43 32.34
N THR A 287 0.10 -10.23 32.91
CA THR A 287 0.55 -10.98 34.09
C THR A 287 -0.35 -10.75 35.32
N LEU A 288 -0.90 -9.54 35.48
CA LEU A 288 -1.87 -9.26 36.55
C LEU A 288 -3.21 -9.95 36.32
N LEU A 289 -3.66 -10.03 35.07
CA LEU A 289 -4.87 -10.75 34.70
C LEU A 289 -4.71 -12.26 34.93
N GLU A 290 -3.59 -12.86 34.53
CA GLU A 290 -3.27 -14.29 34.71
C GLU A 290 -3.33 -14.76 36.16
N LYS A 291 -3.13 -13.86 37.13
CA LYS A 291 -3.25 -14.15 38.56
C LYS A 291 -4.71 -14.26 39.05
N LYS A 292 -5.70 -13.88 38.24
CA LYS A 292 -7.12 -14.01 38.58
C LYS A 292 -7.60 -15.45 38.33
N LYS A 293 -8.39 -16.00 39.25
CA LYS A 293 -8.87 -17.41 39.20
C LYS A 293 -9.72 -17.76 37.97
N GLN A 294 -10.41 -16.78 37.39
CA GLN A 294 -11.21 -16.94 36.17
C GLN A 294 -11.01 -15.69 35.29
N ILE A 295 -10.54 -15.90 34.07
CA ILE A 295 -10.36 -14.84 33.07
C ILE A 295 -11.27 -15.17 31.90
N PRO A 296 -12.18 -14.26 31.51
CA PRO A 296 -12.97 -14.47 30.30
C PRO A 296 -12.03 -14.58 29.09
N ILE A 297 -12.17 -15.63 28.29
CA ILE A 297 -11.36 -15.84 27.07
C ILE A 297 -11.44 -14.62 26.15
N GLY A 298 -12.62 -13.99 26.05
CA GLY A 298 -12.81 -12.76 25.29
C GLY A 298 -11.93 -11.59 25.76
N TYR A 299 -11.54 -11.55 27.05
CA TYR A 299 -10.61 -10.52 27.52
C TYR A 299 -9.21 -10.71 26.93
N LEU A 300 -8.71 -11.94 26.95
CA LEU A 300 -7.39 -12.27 26.39
C LEU A 300 -7.36 -12.08 24.87
N ASP A 301 -8.45 -12.43 24.17
CA ASP A 301 -8.59 -12.21 22.72
C ASP A 301 -8.53 -10.72 22.35
N LEU A 302 -9.24 -9.85 23.10
CA LEU A 302 -9.17 -8.40 22.86
C LEU A 302 -7.77 -7.85 23.08
N ILE A 303 -7.08 -8.26 24.16
CA ILE A 303 -5.69 -7.84 24.42
C ILE A 303 -4.78 -8.26 23.28
N TYR A 304 -4.88 -9.52 22.85
CA TYR A 304 -4.08 -10.04 21.75
C TYR A 304 -4.30 -9.26 20.45
N LYS A 305 -5.56 -8.91 20.13
CA LYS A 305 -5.88 -8.07 18.96
C LYS A 305 -5.27 -6.68 19.07
N PHE A 306 -5.34 -6.04 20.24
CA PHE A 306 -4.68 -4.75 20.47
C PHE A 306 -3.14 -4.85 20.33
N GLU A 307 -2.52 -5.90 20.84
CA GLU A 307 -1.08 -6.15 20.68
C GLU A 307 -0.70 -6.35 19.21
N ARG A 308 -1.48 -7.13 18.47
CA ARG A 308 -1.27 -7.37 17.03
C ARG A 308 -1.38 -6.08 16.22
N ILE A 309 -2.37 -5.24 16.53
CA ILE A 309 -2.51 -3.91 15.90
C ILE A 309 -1.31 -3.04 16.24
N ALA A 310 -0.88 -3.00 17.51
CA ALA A 310 0.25 -2.17 17.91
C ALA A 310 1.54 -2.58 17.21
N LYS A 311 1.77 -3.89 17.11
CA LYS A 311 2.89 -4.49 16.41
C LYS A 311 2.95 -4.09 14.94
N SER A 312 1.82 -3.90 14.26
CA SER A 312 1.82 -3.47 12.86
C SER A 312 2.57 -2.15 12.64
N TRP A 313 2.44 -1.16 13.53
CA TRP A 313 3.20 0.08 13.39
C TRP A 313 4.65 -0.06 13.85
N ASP A 314 4.94 -0.94 14.80
CA ASP A 314 6.31 -1.26 15.23
C ASP A 314 7.10 -1.91 14.08
N ASP A 315 6.50 -2.91 13.41
CA ASP A 315 7.07 -3.59 12.24
C ASP A 315 7.33 -2.61 11.07
N VAL A 316 6.55 -1.52 10.94
CA VAL A 316 6.83 -0.46 9.95
C VAL A 316 8.05 0.39 10.34
N VAL A 317 8.29 0.61 11.64
CA VAL A 317 9.48 1.34 12.11
C VAL A 317 10.77 0.54 11.89
N ASP A 318 10.68 -0.78 11.98
CA ASP A 318 11.83 -1.67 11.71
C ASP A 318 12.33 -1.57 10.26
N LEU A 319 11.50 -1.08 9.34
CA LEU A 319 11.88 -0.81 7.94
C LEU A 319 12.66 0.51 7.77
N VAL A 320 12.77 1.36 8.81
CA VAL A 320 13.51 2.63 8.68
C VAL A 320 15.01 2.37 8.57
N LYS A 321 15.59 2.77 7.42
CA LYS A 321 17.00 2.55 7.12
C LYS A 321 17.91 3.16 8.19
N PRO A 322 19.01 2.49 8.57
CA PRO A 322 20.03 3.11 9.40
C PRO A 322 20.74 4.21 8.60
N ILE A 323 20.98 5.35 9.25
CA ILE A 323 21.87 6.38 8.70
C ILE A 323 23.29 5.89 8.93
N TYR A 324 23.93 5.35 7.88
CA TYR A 324 25.38 5.28 7.87
C TYR A 324 25.87 6.70 7.59
N SER A 325 26.34 7.40 8.62
CA SER A 325 27.10 8.64 8.42
C SER A 325 28.26 8.31 7.47
N GLN A 326 28.20 8.82 6.25
CA GLN A 326 29.33 8.84 5.32
C GLN A 326 30.23 10.03 5.61
#